data_AF-A0A3S0F8F5-F1
#
_entry.id   AF-A0A3S0F8F5-F1
#
_cell.length_a   1.000
_cell.length_b   1.000
_cell.length_c   1.000
_cell.angle_alpha   90.00
_cell.angle_beta   90.00
_cell.angle_gamma   90.00
#
_symmetry.space_group_name_H-M   'P 1'
#
loop_
_entity.id
_entity.type
_entity.pdbx_description
1 polymer ?
#
loop_
_entity_poly.entity_id
_entity_poly.type
_entity_poly.pdbx_seq_one_letter_code
_entity_poly.pdbx_strand_id
1 'polypeptide(L)'
;MSDRLSAKEIVDLWKTAIEVEQHFNTVEMNVRNIFATIVVALIAGVGYTIKEKIGLICGISFAPVLCLAAIFMTALFYFVDRYWYHRLLIGAVKEATRLEEEISKMSDVHIRLSQQISEFSPVELPPLIKTLFGWVISEKRFKESGKLHSDGKIEFFYKSIMLMFAILAVVTFGVKVS
;
A
#
# COMPACT_ATOMS: atom_id res chain seq x y z
N MET A 1 -31.31 11.98 35.11
CA MET A 1 -31.36 12.66 33.81
C MET A 1 -30.22 12.05 33.00
N SER A 2 -30.48 11.11 32.09
CA SER A 2 -29.39 10.60 31.25
C SER A 2 -29.04 11.72 30.28
N ASP A 3 -27.88 12.34 30.44
CA ASP A 3 -27.40 13.34 29.49
C ASP A 3 -27.26 12.66 28.13
N ARG A 4 -28.28 12.84 27.29
CA ARG A 4 -28.21 12.49 25.89
C ARG A 4 -27.34 13.55 25.23
N LEU A 5 -26.25 13.13 24.58
CA LEU A 5 -25.40 14.00 23.79
C LEU A 5 -26.26 14.85 22.85
N SER A 6 -25.98 16.14 22.80
CA SER A 6 -26.62 17.06 21.86
C SER A 6 -26.27 16.69 20.42
N ALA A 7 -27.13 17.07 19.47
CA ALA A 7 -26.87 16.85 18.05
C ALA A 7 -25.53 17.46 17.59
N LYS A 8 -25.13 18.57 18.21
CA LYS A 8 -23.84 19.22 17.94
C LYS A 8 -22.67 18.34 18.40
N GLU A 9 -22.72 17.82 19.62
CA GLU A 9 -21.67 16.92 20.16
C GLU A 9 -21.55 15.63 19.34
N ILE A 10 -22.68 15.10 18.87
CA ILE A 10 -22.70 13.92 17.98
C ILE A 10 -21.99 14.22 16.64
N VAL A 11 -22.31 15.35 16.03
CA VAL A 11 -21.67 15.78 14.77
C VAL A 11 -20.18 16.04 14.96
N ASP A 12 -19.79 16.64 16.09
CA ASP A 12 -18.38 16.91 16.38
C ASP A 12 -17.61 15.60 16.61
N LEU A 13 -18.17 14.62 17.32
CA LEU A 13 -17.59 13.29 17.49
C LEU A 13 -17.41 12.57 16.14
N TRP A 14 -18.43 12.62 15.28
CA TRP A 14 -18.36 12.04 13.94
C TRP A 14 -17.28 12.70 13.08
N LYS A 15 -17.20 14.04 13.08
CA LYS A 15 -16.14 14.77 12.36
C LYS A 15 -14.76 14.36 12.84
N THR A 16 -14.53 14.26 14.14
CA THR A 16 -13.23 13.82 14.68
C THR A 16 -12.87 12.41 14.21
N ALA A 17 -13.84 11.48 14.15
CA ALA A 17 -13.58 10.14 13.63
C ALA A 17 -13.16 10.17 12.14
N ILE A 18 -13.87 10.94 11.31
CA ILE A 18 -13.54 11.13 9.89
C ILE A 18 -12.19 11.83 9.70
N GLU A 19 -11.84 12.81 10.54
CA GLU A 19 -10.54 13.48 10.49
C GLU A 19 -9.38 12.51 10.75
N VAL A 20 -9.54 11.60 11.72
CA VAL A 20 -8.55 10.55 11.99
C VAL A 20 -8.44 9.58 10.82
N GLU A 21 -9.56 9.18 10.21
CA GLU A 21 -9.58 8.37 8.98
C GLU A 21 -8.79 9.05 7.85
N GLN A 22 -9.08 10.32 7.57
CA GLN A 22 -8.42 11.11 6.54
C GLN A 22 -6.92 11.32 6.83
N HIS A 23 -6.56 11.50 8.10
CA HIS A 23 -5.17 11.65 8.52
C HIS A 23 -4.37 10.39 8.17
N PHE A 24 -4.84 9.20 8.54
CA PHE A 24 -4.14 7.95 8.21
C PHE A 24 -4.08 7.70 6.70
N ASN A 25 -5.15 7.98 5.96
CA ASN A 25 -5.13 7.87 4.50
C ASN A 25 -4.08 8.82 3.87
N THR A 26 -3.96 10.04 4.40
CA THR A 26 -2.94 11.00 3.97
C THR A 26 -1.52 10.51 4.28
N VAL A 27 -1.31 9.92 5.46
CA VAL A 27 -0.02 9.31 5.82
C VAL A 27 0.35 8.17 4.87
N GLU A 28 -0.58 7.27 4.54
CA GLU A 28 -0.33 6.20 3.55
C GLU A 28 0.07 6.77 2.18
N MET A 29 -0.67 7.77 1.69
CA MET A 29 -0.36 8.41 0.41
C MET A 29 1.05 9.04 0.42
N ASN A 30 1.43 9.70 1.50
CA ASN A 30 2.75 10.31 1.64
C ASN A 30 3.87 9.26 1.62
N VAL A 31 3.69 8.15 2.34
CA VAL A 31 4.65 7.03 2.33
C VAL A 31 4.83 6.48 0.90
N ARG A 32 3.73 6.29 0.16
CA ARG A 32 3.77 5.79 -1.24
C ARG A 32 4.46 6.78 -2.19
N ASN A 33 4.23 8.08 -2.02
CA ASN A 33 4.87 9.11 -2.84
C ASN A 33 6.39 9.17 -2.62
N ILE A 34 6.83 9.09 -1.36
CA ILE A 34 8.25 9.01 -1.01
C ILE A 34 8.87 7.75 -1.61
N PHE A 35 8.19 6.60 -1.45
CA PHE A 35 8.64 5.33 -2.02
C PHE A 35 8.78 5.41 -3.55
N ALA A 36 7.79 5.95 -4.27
CA ALA A 36 7.85 6.11 -5.72
C ALA A 36 9.06 6.96 -6.16
N THR A 37 9.35 8.03 -5.42
CA THR A 37 10.53 8.89 -5.68
C THR A 37 11.84 8.11 -5.51
N ILE A 38 11.93 7.31 -4.45
CA ILE A 38 13.10 6.48 -4.20
C ILE A 38 13.26 5.39 -5.26
N VAL A 39 12.17 4.76 -5.72
CA VAL A 39 12.21 3.78 -6.82
C VAL A 39 12.77 4.40 -8.09
N VAL A 40 12.33 5.60 -8.46
CA VAL A 40 12.86 6.33 -9.62
C VAL A 40 14.36 6.60 -9.47
N ALA A 41 14.79 7.07 -8.28
CA ALA A 41 16.20 7.31 -8.00
C ALA A 41 17.05 6.02 -8.08
N LEU A 42 16.52 4.89 -7.59
CA LEU A 42 17.18 3.59 -7.66
C LEU A 42 17.30 3.10 -9.11
N ILE A 43 16.25 3.22 -9.92
CA ILE A 43 16.29 2.88 -11.35
C ILE A 43 17.36 3.74 -12.06
N ALA A 44 17.38 5.05 -11.79
CA ALA A 44 18.38 5.95 -12.35
C ALA A 44 19.80 5.56 -11.90
N GLY A 45 19.98 5.22 -10.62
CA GLY A 45 21.26 4.73 -10.09
C GLY A 45 21.72 3.44 -10.76
N VAL A 46 20.82 2.48 -10.96
CA VAL A 46 21.11 1.23 -11.70
C VAL A 46 21.55 1.56 -13.13
N GLY A 47 20.80 2.39 -13.85
CA GLY A 47 21.17 2.81 -15.20
C GLY A 47 22.52 3.53 -15.26
N TYR A 48 22.80 4.41 -14.30
CA TYR A 48 24.07 5.12 -14.20
C TYR A 48 25.25 4.18 -13.95
N THR A 49 25.13 3.22 -13.04
CA THR A 49 26.20 2.24 -12.76
C THR A 49 26.55 1.38 -13.98
N ILE A 50 25.55 1.04 -14.80
CA ILE A 50 25.77 0.32 -16.07
C ILE A 50 26.49 1.22 -17.07
N LYS A 51 26.03 2.47 -17.24
CA LYS A 51 26.60 3.43 -18.19
C LYS A 51 28.08 3.71 -17.91
N GLU A 52 28.40 4.03 -16.66
CA GLU A 52 29.77 4.37 -16.24
C GLU A 52 30.63 3.13 -15.98
N LYS A 53 30.12 1.93 -16.25
CA LYS A 53 30.84 0.66 -16.04
C LYS A 53 31.41 0.59 -14.62
N ILE A 54 30.58 0.91 -13.63
CA ILE A 54 30.98 0.85 -12.22
C ILE A 54 30.96 -0.62 -11.79
N GLY A 55 32.15 -1.15 -11.53
CA GLY A 55 32.36 -2.53 -11.09
C GLY A 55 32.81 -2.63 -9.63
N LEU A 56 32.60 -3.80 -9.05
CA LEU A 56 33.27 -4.22 -7.82
C LEU A 56 34.73 -4.61 -8.11
N ILE A 57 35.53 -4.74 -7.06
CA ILE A 57 36.95 -5.15 -7.12
C ILE A 57 37.13 -6.50 -7.85
N CYS A 58 36.10 -7.34 -7.90
CA CYS A 58 36.07 -8.63 -8.59
C CYS A 58 35.69 -8.57 -10.08
N GLY A 59 35.53 -7.38 -10.68
CA GLY A 59 35.15 -7.21 -12.11
C GLY A 59 33.67 -7.46 -12.42
N ILE A 60 32.85 -7.68 -11.40
CA ILE A 60 31.39 -7.82 -11.51
C ILE A 60 30.75 -6.43 -11.48
N SER A 61 29.70 -6.20 -12.27
CA SER A 61 28.94 -4.94 -12.21
C SER A 61 28.40 -4.68 -10.81
N PHE A 62 28.39 -3.40 -10.38
CA PHE A 62 27.76 -2.99 -9.13
C PHE A 62 26.22 -2.96 -9.22
N ALA A 63 25.65 -2.97 -10.44
CA ALA A 63 24.21 -2.87 -10.67
C ALA A 63 23.36 -3.94 -9.96
N PRO A 64 23.73 -5.25 -9.93
CA PRO A 64 22.98 -6.26 -9.18
C PRO A 64 22.92 -5.98 -7.67
N VAL A 65 24.00 -5.43 -7.09
CA VAL A 65 24.03 -5.06 -5.66
C VAL A 65 23.01 -3.97 -5.37
N LEU A 66 22.95 -2.95 -6.23
CA LEU A 66 21.98 -1.87 -6.10
C LEU A 66 20.54 -2.37 -6.29
N CYS A 67 20.30 -3.31 -7.20
CA CYS A 67 19.01 -3.97 -7.35
C CYS A 67 18.61 -4.78 -6.10
N LEU A 68 19.54 -5.52 -5.49
CA LEU A 68 19.27 -6.23 -4.23
C LEU A 68 18.95 -5.27 -3.09
N ALA A 69 19.67 -4.15 -2.99
CA ALA A 69 19.36 -3.09 -2.03
C ALA A 69 17.97 -2.48 -2.28
N ALA A 70 17.58 -2.29 -3.54
CA ALA A 70 16.25 -1.82 -3.93
C ALA A 70 15.14 -2.80 -3.54
N ILE A 71 15.34 -4.11 -3.71
CA ILE A 71 14.40 -5.15 -3.25
C ILE A 71 14.23 -5.09 -1.74
N PHE A 72 15.34 -5.04 -1.01
CA PHE A 72 15.32 -4.97 0.45
C PHE A 72 14.58 -3.72 0.95
N MET A 73 14.88 -2.56 0.37
CA MET A 73 14.21 -1.31 0.71
C MET A 73 12.72 -1.35 0.37
N THR A 74 12.35 -1.90 -0.79
CA THR A 74 10.95 -2.11 -1.18
C THR A 74 10.21 -3.01 -0.17
N ALA A 75 10.87 -4.05 0.33
CA ALA A 75 10.30 -4.92 1.36
C ALA A 75 10.08 -4.20 2.69
N LEU A 76 10.97 -3.28 3.08
CA LEU A 76 10.79 -2.44 4.27
C LEU A 76 9.60 -1.49 4.13
N PHE A 77 9.48 -0.79 3.00
CA PHE A 77 8.33 0.08 2.74
C PHE A 77 7.03 -0.71 2.68
N TYR A 78 7.04 -1.89 2.04
CA TYR A 78 5.90 -2.80 2.05
C TYR A 78 5.51 -3.16 3.49
N PHE A 79 6.48 -3.46 4.34
CA PHE A 79 6.20 -3.82 5.73
C PHE A 79 5.54 -2.68 6.50
N VAL A 80 6.09 -1.46 6.38
CA VAL A 80 5.58 -0.26 7.03
C VAL A 80 4.17 0.11 6.52
N ASP A 81 3.97 0.17 5.21
CA ASP A 81 2.67 0.52 4.60
C ASP A 81 1.62 -0.53 4.99
N ARG A 82 1.91 -1.82 4.79
CA ARG A 82 0.94 -2.90 4.97
C ARG A 82 0.61 -3.23 6.42
N TYR A 83 1.62 -3.36 7.27
CA TYR A 83 1.46 -3.91 8.63
C TYR A 83 1.37 -2.84 9.69
N TRP A 84 1.84 -1.62 9.42
CA TRP A 84 1.70 -0.51 10.37
C TRP A 84 0.55 0.39 9.94
N TYR A 85 0.75 1.23 8.92
CA TYR A 85 -0.20 2.30 8.62
C TYR A 85 -1.55 1.78 8.10
N HIS A 86 -1.54 0.77 7.24
CA HIS A 86 -2.80 0.23 6.72
C HIS A 86 -3.68 -0.43 7.77
N ARG A 87 -3.06 -1.04 8.79
CA ARG A 87 -3.82 -1.57 9.92
C ARG A 87 -4.43 -0.46 10.78
N LEU A 88 -3.72 0.66 10.94
CA LEU A 88 -4.24 1.83 11.65
C LEU A 88 -5.39 2.50 10.91
N LEU A 89 -5.27 2.65 9.58
CA LEU A 89 -6.35 3.18 8.73
C LEU A 89 -7.61 2.30 8.83
N ILE A 90 -7.47 0.97 8.69
CA ILE A 90 -8.60 0.04 8.83
C ILE A 90 -9.24 0.17 10.22
N GLY A 91 -8.44 0.36 11.27
CA GLY A 91 -8.94 0.61 12.62
C GLY A 91 -9.83 1.86 12.70
N ALA A 92 -9.33 2.98 12.16
CA ALA A 92 -10.07 4.24 12.12
C ALA A 92 -11.39 4.13 11.33
N VAL A 93 -11.37 3.52 10.14
CA VAL A 93 -12.55 3.29 9.30
C VAL A 93 -13.61 2.46 10.02
N LYS A 94 -13.19 1.41 10.74
CA LYS A 94 -14.11 0.56 11.49
C LYS A 94 -14.78 1.30 12.64
N GLU A 95 -14.03 2.10 13.37
CA GLU A 95 -14.60 2.90 14.45
C GLU A 95 -15.54 3.99 13.92
N ALA A 96 -15.17 4.66 12.82
CA ALA A 96 -16.04 5.62 12.15
C ALA A 96 -17.35 4.97 11.65
N THR A 97 -17.26 3.79 11.03
CA THR A 97 -18.44 3.02 10.59
C THR A 97 -19.33 2.62 11.77
N ARG A 98 -18.73 2.16 12.87
CA ARG A 98 -19.48 1.83 14.09
C ARG A 98 -20.21 3.06 14.64
N LEU A 99 -19.52 4.20 14.69
CA LEU A 99 -20.10 5.46 15.17
C LEU A 99 -21.26 5.92 14.27
N GLU A 100 -21.09 5.83 12.94
CA GLU A 100 -22.14 6.10 11.95
C GLU A 100 -23.40 5.24 12.16
N GLU A 101 -23.22 3.94 12.47
CA GLU A 101 -24.33 3.04 12.80
C GLU A 101 -25.01 3.39 14.13
N GLU A 102 -24.25 3.78 15.15
CA GLU A 102 -24.79 4.19 16.45
C GLU A 102 -25.60 5.50 16.31
N ILE A 103 -25.09 6.48 15.56
CA ILE A 103 -25.78 7.74 15.27
C ILE A 103 -27.08 7.50 14.49
N SER A 104 -27.03 6.63 13.48
CA SER A 104 -28.19 6.27 12.66
C SER A 104 -29.29 5.54 13.44
N LYS A 105 -28.96 4.92 14.59
CA LYS A 105 -29.94 4.30 15.50
C LYS A 105 -30.55 5.31 16.47
N MET A 106 -29.79 6.35 16.84
CA MET A 106 -30.20 7.34 17.84
C MET A 106 -30.89 8.57 17.21
N SER A 107 -30.72 8.79 15.92
CA SER A 107 -31.27 9.92 15.18
C SER A 107 -31.86 9.46 13.85
N ASP A 108 -32.82 10.20 13.29
CA ASP A 108 -33.35 9.98 11.93
C ASP A 108 -32.33 10.38 10.84
N VAL A 109 -31.07 10.59 11.19
CA VAL A 109 -29.99 10.97 10.28
C VAL A 109 -29.17 9.74 9.93
N HIS A 110 -29.22 9.35 8.66
CA HIS A 110 -28.45 8.23 8.13
C HIS A 110 -27.10 8.72 7.58
N ILE A 111 -26.03 8.54 8.35
CA ILE A 111 -24.65 8.81 7.93
C ILE A 111 -23.97 7.47 7.67
N ARG A 112 -23.34 7.29 6.49
CA ARG A 112 -22.79 5.99 6.05
C ARG A 112 -21.53 6.15 5.18
N LEU A 113 -20.74 7.21 5.36
CA LEU A 113 -19.63 7.54 4.47
C LEU A 113 -18.54 6.45 4.53
N SER A 114 -18.05 6.12 5.73
CA SER A 114 -16.98 5.14 5.92
C SER A 114 -17.42 3.73 5.51
N GLN A 115 -18.71 3.42 5.69
CA GLN A 115 -19.31 2.18 5.20
C GLN A 115 -19.28 2.11 3.66
N GLN A 116 -19.76 3.16 2.98
CA GLN A 116 -19.78 3.19 1.51
C GLN A 116 -18.37 3.11 0.92
N ILE A 117 -17.39 3.80 1.50
CA ILE A 117 -15.99 3.70 1.07
C ILE A 117 -15.49 2.25 1.17
N SER A 118 -15.81 1.57 2.26
CA SER A 118 -15.40 0.18 2.48
C SER A 118 -16.07 -0.79 1.49
N GLU A 119 -17.35 -0.58 1.18
CA GLU A 119 -18.14 -1.39 0.25
C GLU A 119 -17.69 -1.25 -1.20
N PHE A 120 -17.34 -0.03 -1.64
CA PHE A 120 -16.89 0.26 -3.00
C PHE A 120 -15.39 0.06 -3.24
N SER A 121 -14.59 -0.14 -2.19
CA SER A 121 -13.14 -0.37 -2.31
C SER A 121 -12.75 -1.64 -3.09
N PRO A 122 -13.39 -2.81 -2.96
CA PRO A 122 -12.96 -4.03 -3.63
C PRO A 122 -13.04 -3.92 -5.16
N VAL A 123 -11.95 -4.29 -5.85
CA VAL A 123 -11.89 -4.24 -7.32
C VAL A 123 -11.92 -5.65 -7.90
N GLU A 124 -12.75 -5.88 -8.90
CA GLU A 124 -12.78 -7.13 -9.65
C GLU A 124 -11.70 -7.11 -10.74
N LEU A 125 -10.81 -8.10 -10.73
CA LEU A 125 -9.74 -8.21 -11.72
C LEU A 125 -10.19 -9.08 -12.91
N PRO A 126 -9.78 -8.73 -14.15
CA PRO A 126 -9.97 -9.57 -15.33
C PRO A 126 -9.32 -10.97 -15.16
N PRO A 127 -9.86 -12.02 -15.81
CA PRO A 127 -9.36 -13.40 -15.65
C PRO A 127 -7.86 -13.56 -15.94
N LEU A 128 -7.36 -12.93 -17.01
CA LEU A 128 -5.93 -12.97 -17.37
C LEU A 128 -5.02 -12.41 -16.27
N ILE A 129 -5.44 -11.30 -15.67
CA ILE A 129 -4.75 -10.62 -14.59
C ILE A 129 -4.81 -11.48 -13.33
N LYS A 130 -5.96 -12.11 -13.01
CA LYS A 130 -6.08 -13.03 -11.87
C LYS A 130 -5.07 -14.19 -11.92
N THR A 131 -4.85 -14.79 -13.09
CA THR A 131 -3.92 -15.92 -13.22
C THR A 131 -2.46 -15.49 -13.05
N LEU A 132 -2.08 -14.35 -13.65
CA LEU A 132 -0.73 -13.79 -13.53
C LEU A 132 -0.41 -13.35 -12.10
N PHE A 133 -1.37 -12.69 -11.43
CA PHE A 133 -1.15 -12.15 -10.09
C PHE A 133 -1.48 -13.11 -8.96
N GLY A 134 -2.15 -14.23 -9.22
CA GLY A 134 -2.35 -15.31 -8.23
C GLY A 134 -1.04 -15.96 -7.74
N TRP A 135 0.04 -15.83 -8.51
CA TRP A 135 1.40 -16.23 -8.11
C TRP A 135 2.11 -15.19 -7.22
N VAL A 136 1.74 -13.92 -7.36
CA VAL A 136 2.38 -12.80 -6.67
C VAL A 136 1.63 -12.47 -5.36
N ILE A 137 0.30 -12.51 -5.39
CA ILE A 137 -0.59 -12.17 -4.28
C ILE A 137 -0.86 -13.41 -3.43
N SER A 138 -0.37 -13.39 -2.18
CA SER A 138 -0.55 -14.46 -1.20
C SER A 138 -1.78 -14.23 -0.31
N GLU A 139 -2.50 -13.13 -0.49
CA GLU A 139 -3.66 -12.81 0.32
C GLU A 139 -4.76 -13.89 0.23
N LYS A 140 -5.14 -14.47 1.38
CA LYS A 140 -6.17 -15.51 1.48
C LYS A 140 -7.53 -15.02 0.98
N ARG A 141 -7.89 -13.77 1.30
CA ARG A 141 -9.17 -13.15 0.89
C ARG A 141 -9.27 -13.01 -0.62
N PHE A 142 -8.17 -12.70 -1.31
CA PHE A 142 -8.14 -12.65 -2.78
C PHE A 142 -8.37 -14.03 -3.41
N LYS A 143 -7.80 -15.08 -2.80
CA LYS A 143 -7.99 -16.47 -3.25
C LYS A 143 -9.41 -17.00 -3.01
N GLU A 144 -10.09 -16.49 -1.99
CA GLU A 144 -11.45 -16.91 -1.60
C GLU A 144 -12.54 -16.10 -2.29
N SER A 145 -12.41 -14.77 -2.37
CA SER A 145 -13.45 -13.88 -2.93
C SER A 145 -13.25 -13.56 -4.41
N GLY A 146 -12.05 -13.75 -4.94
CA GLY A 146 -11.67 -13.30 -6.29
C GLY A 146 -11.73 -11.77 -6.47
N LYS A 147 -11.89 -11.00 -5.38
CA LYS A 147 -11.90 -9.53 -5.36
C LYS A 147 -10.61 -9.02 -4.72
N LEU A 148 -10.02 -8.00 -5.34
CA LEU A 148 -8.81 -7.36 -4.84
C LEU A 148 -9.20 -6.31 -3.79
N HIS A 149 -9.04 -6.68 -2.52
CA HIS A 149 -9.19 -5.77 -1.40
C HIS A 149 -7.95 -4.88 -1.23
N SER A 150 -8.06 -3.84 -0.40
CA SER A 150 -7.00 -2.86 -0.11
C SER A 150 -5.65 -3.51 0.21
N ASP A 151 -5.69 -4.58 1.00
CA ASP A 151 -4.56 -5.43 1.36
C ASP A 151 -3.82 -6.00 0.14
N GLY A 152 -4.57 -6.59 -0.80
CA GLY A 152 -4.05 -7.15 -2.04
C GLY A 152 -3.55 -6.09 -3.02
N LYS A 153 -4.15 -4.88 -3.04
CA LYS A 153 -3.65 -3.75 -3.84
C LYS A 153 -2.24 -3.35 -3.41
N ILE A 154 -2.01 -3.28 -2.09
CA ILE A 154 -0.68 -2.98 -1.53
C ILE A 154 0.30 -4.11 -1.92
N GLU A 155 -0.08 -5.37 -1.71
CA GLU A 155 0.77 -6.51 -2.05
C GLU A 155 1.17 -6.54 -3.53
N PHE A 156 0.22 -6.28 -4.42
CA PHE A 156 0.45 -6.14 -5.86
C PHE A 156 1.49 -5.05 -6.16
N PHE A 157 1.30 -3.85 -5.58
CA PHE A 157 2.15 -2.70 -5.85
C PHE A 157 3.60 -2.96 -5.45
N TYR A 158 3.85 -3.41 -4.22
CA TYR A 158 5.23 -3.62 -3.77
C TYR A 158 5.90 -4.85 -4.39
N LYS A 159 5.17 -5.96 -4.54
CA LYS A 159 5.77 -7.18 -5.10
C LYS A 159 6.09 -7.07 -6.58
N SER A 160 5.30 -6.30 -7.35
CA SER A 160 5.63 -6.03 -8.76
C SER A 160 6.94 -5.25 -8.90
N ILE A 161 7.18 -4.27 -8.02
CA ILE A 161 8.45 -3.53 -7.96
C ILE A 161 9.62 -4.43 -7.53
N MET A 162 9.44 -5.28 -6.52
CA MET A 162 10.47 -6.25 -6.13
C MET A 162 10.82 -7.22 -7.27
N LEU A 163 9.81 -7.72 -7.98
CA LEU A 163 10.01 -8.60 -9.14
C LEU A 163 10.77 -7.88 -10.26
N MET A 164 10.44 -6.62 -10.55
CA MET A 164 11.16 -5.81 -11.51
C MET A 164 12.65 -5.69 -11.15
N PHE A 165 12.99 -5.34 -9.91
CA PHE A 165 14.38 -5.27 -9.48
C PHE A 165 15.08 -6.64 -9.45
N ALA A 166 14.35 -7.74 -9.19
CA ALA A 166 14.90 -9.09 -9.27
C ALA A 166 15.29 -9.45 -10.71
N ILE A 167 14.42 -9.12 -11.68
CA ILE A 167 14.72 -9.30 -13.11
C ILE A 167 15.93 -8.45 -13.51
N LEU A 168 15.96 -7.18 -13.11
CA LEU A 168 17.09 -6.29 -13.38
C LEU A 168 18.39 -6.83 -12.77
N ALA A 169 18.37 -7.38 -11.56
CA ALA A 169 19.54 -8.00 -10.94
C ALA A 169 20.08 -9.17 -11.78
N VAL A 170 19.21 -10.06 -12.25
CA VAL A 170 19.61 -11.21 -13.09
C VAL A 170 20.18 -10.75 -14.43
N VAL A 171 19.52 -9.80 -15.10
CA VAL A 171 19.98 -9.27 -16.40
C VAL A 171 21.33 -8.57 -16.27
N THR A 172 21.52 -7.78 -15.22
CA THR A 172 22.75 -7.01 -15.02
C THR A 172 23.91 -7.85 -14.47
N PHE A 173 23.63 -9.01 -13.88
CA PHE A 173 24.67 -9.92 -13.38
C PHE A 173 25.60 -10.43 -14.50
N GLY A 174 25.07 -10.61 -15.71
CA GLY A 174 25.84 -11.05 -16.88
C GLY A 174 26.65 -9.95 -17.59
N VAL A 175 26.49 -8.69 -17.18
CA VAL A 175 27.17 -7.55 -17.81
C VAL A 175 28.60 -7.48 -17.29
N LYS A 176 29.57 -7.82 -18.15
CA LYS A 176 30.99 -7.65 -17.84
C LYS A 176 31.37 -6.17 -17.87
N VAL A 177 32.04 -5.75 -16.82
CA VAL A 177 32.63 -4.42 -16.69
C VAL A 177 34.09 -4.54 -17.15
N SER A 178 34.34 -4.25 -18.42
CA SER A 178 35.69 -4.18 -19.04
C SER A 178 35.94 -2.81 -19.65
#